data_AF-A0A7S3A299-F1
#
_entry.id   AF-A0A7S3A299-F1
#
_cell.length_a   1.000
_cell.length_b   1.000
_cell.length_c   1.000
_cell.angle_alpha   90.00
_cell.angle_beta   90.00
_cell.angle_gamma   90.00
#
_symmetry.space_group_name_H-M   'P 1'
#
loop_
_entity.id
_entity.type
_entity.pdbx_description
1 polymer ?
#
loop_
_entity_poly.entity_id
_entity_poly.type
_entity_poly.pdbx_seq_one_letter_code
_entity_poly.pdbx_strand_id
1 'polypeptide(L)'
;MESEKTAIMSLRSFDTRSFDNSDDFRHSMGSSGGGVAITDGDMAERQKSFIARTLRTVGSKFFEGKPLTELSLHVSVFQPRSFLEKLVDDWDYGPYYLTRAAMEKNPLQRVKLVAVGIEFVRLENLRR
;
A
#
# COMPACT_ATOMS: atom_id res chain seq x y z
N MET A 1 -24.93 -19.65 21.54
CA MET A 1 -25.61 -18.98 20.41
C MET A 1 -25.71 -17.45 20.58
N GLU A 2 -25.56 -16.92 21.80
CA GLU A 2 -25.67 -15.47 22.09
C GLU A 2 -24.30 -14.74 22.12
N SER A 3 -23.22 -15.46 22.47
CA SER A 3 -21.83 -14.96 22.45
C SER A 3 -21.29 -14.67 21.04
N GLU A 4 -21.73 -15.44 20.05
CA GLU A 4 -21.26 -15.35 18.66
C GLU A 4 -21.83 -14.11 17.93
N LYS A 5 -23.03 -13.67 18.32
CA LYS A 5 -23.66 -12.44 17.79
C LYS A 5 -22.99 -11.18 18.32
N THR A 6 -22.48 -11.20 19.55
CA THR A 6 -21.76 -10.07 20.17
C THR A 6 -20.37 -9.86 19.53
N ALA A 7 -19.68 -10.94 19.15
CA ALA A 7 -18.39 -10.86 18.45
C ALA A 7 -18.54 -10.27 17.03
N ILE A 8 -19.61 -10.63 16.31
CA ILE A 8 -19.92 -10.10 14.97
C ILE A 8 -20.37 -8.62 15.05
N MET A 9 -20.99 -8.21 16.15
CA MET A 9 -21.46 -6.83 16.36
C MET A 9 -20.32 -5.85 16.67
N SER A 10 -19.20 -6.31 17.25
CA SER A 10 -18.02 -5.46 17.52
C SER A 10 -17.14 -5.20 16.30
N LEU A 11 -17.13 -6.11 15.32
CA LEU A 11 -16.33 -5.98 14.08
C LEU A 11 -16.88 -4.91 13.11
N ARG A 12 -18.08 -4.39 13.36
CA ARG A 12 -18.68 -3.27 12.60
C ARG A 12 -18.27 -1.88 13.09
N SER A 13 -17.38 -1.78 14.07
CA SER A 13 -17.01 -0.48 14.68
C SER A 13 -15.89 0.28 13.98
N PHE A 14 -15.29 -0.26 12.91
CA PHE A 14 -14.50 0.58 12.00
C PHE A 14 -15.42 1.10 10.89
N ASP A 15 -16.16 2.16 11.23
CA ASP A 15 -17.09 2.83 10.33
C ASP A 15 -16.32 3.61 9.25
N THR A 16 -16.08 2.97 8.11
CA THR A 16 -15.51 3.64 6.93
C THR A 16 -16.51 4.55 6.22
N ARG A 17 -17.76 4.69 6.70
CA ARG A 17 -18.69 5.71 6.18
C ARG A 17 -18.35 7.13 6.67
N SER A 18 -17.33 7.26 7.52
CA SER A 18 -16.80 8.55 7.96
C SER A 18 -15.90 9.24 6.93
N PHE A 19 -15.53 8.56 5.84
CA PHE A 19 -14.99 9.25 4.66
C PHE A 19 -16.15 9.85 3.89
N ASP A 20 -16.49 11.06 4.26
CA ASP A 20 -17.41 11.90 3.52
C ASP A 20 -16.96 11.96 2.03
N ASN A 21 -17.90 11.77 1.11
CA ASN A 21 -17.61 11.95 -0.31
C ASN A 21 -17.41 13.43 -0.66
N SER A 22 -17.76 14.37 0.23
CA SER A 22 -17.45 15.80 0.14
C SER A 22 -16.16 16.24 0.83
N ASP A 23 -15.23 15.32 1.11
CA ASP A 23 -13.95 15.70 1.76
C ASP A 23 -13.17 16.73 0.94
N ASP A 24 -13.08 17.96 1.47
CA ASP A 24 -12.55 19.18 0.85
C ASP A 24 -11.04 19.09 0.52
N PHE A 25 -10.40 18.02 0.98
CA PHE A 25 -8.98 17.71 0.76
C PHE A 25 -8.72 16.88 -0.51
N ARG A 26 -9.76 16.50 -1.26
CA ARG A 26 -9.59 15.84 -2.57
C ARG A 26 -9.18 16.85 -3.63
N HIS A 27 -8.09 16.57 -4.34
CA HIS A 27 -7.73 17.36 -5.52
C HIS A 27 -8.87 17.30 -6.54
N SER A 28 -9.23 18.44 -7.13
CA SER A 28 -10.35 18.60 -8.09
C SER A 28 -10.34 17.65 -9.30
N MET A 29 -9.19 17.05 -9.61
CA MET A 29 -8.96 16.12 -10.71
C MET A 29 -8.99 14.64 -10.27
N GLY A 30 -9.27 14.38 -8.99
CA GLY A 30 -9.35 13.02 -8.44
C GLY A 30 -10.61 12.28 -8.89
N SER A 31 -10.51 10.97 -9.02
CA SER A 31 -11.67 10.11 -9.31
C SER A 31 -12.69 10.14 -8.17
N SER A 32 -13.97 10.03 -8.49
CA SER A 32 -15.07 9.93 -7.52
C SER A 32 -14.97 8.70 -6.61
N GLY A 33 -14.22 7.66 -7.03
CA GLY A 33 -13.90 6.50 -6.21
C GLY A 33 -12.70 6.68 -5.28
N GLY A 34 -12.09 7.87 -5.23
CA GLY A 34 -10.83 8.13 -4.53
C GLY A 34 -9.59 7.86 -5.38
N GLY A 35 -8.41 8.06 -4.78
CA GLY A 35 -7.10 7.88 -5.42
C GLY A 35 -6.31 9.18 -5.56
N VAL A 36 -5.01 9.05 -5.86
CA VAL A 36 -4.12 10.19 -6.11
C VAL A 36 -4.36 10.70 -7.53
N ALA A 37 -4.73 11.98 -7.66
CA ALA A 37 -4.90 12.61 -8.95
C ALA A 37 -3.55 12.65 -9.68
N ILE A 38 -3.53 12.21 -10.94
CA ILE A 38 -2.36 12.36 -11.81
C ILE A 38 -2.30 13.83 -12.21
N THR A 39 -1.40 14.57 -11.58
CA THR A 39 -1.19 15.99 -11.85
C THR A 39 -0.43 16.23 -13.16
N ASP A 40 0.33 15.24 -13.63
CA ASP A 40 1.11 15.30 -14.87
C ASP A 40 0.76 14.13 -15.80
N GLY A 41 -0.20 14.37 -16.70
CA GLY A 41 -0.71 13.37 -17.65
C GLY A 41 0.31 12.99 -18.73
N ASP A 42 1.15 13.93 -19.15
CA ASP A 42 2.17 13.69 -20.18
C ASP A 42 3.27 12.77 -19.65
N MET A 43 3.69 12.98 -18.40
CA MET A 43 4.63 12.08 -17.73
C MET A 43 4.05 10.68 -17.55
N ALA A 44 2.78 10.58 -17.16
CA ALA A 44 2.11 9.30 -16.98
C ALA A 44 2.05 8.50 -18.29
N GLU A 45 1.75 9.15 -19.42
CA GLU A 45 1.69 8.48 -20.71
C GLU A 45 3.07 8.00 -21.19
N ARG A 46 4.11 8.82 -20.98
CA ARG A 46 5.51 8.43 -21.25
C ARG A 46 5.91 7.22 -20.41
N GLN A 47 5.56 7.20 -19.13
CA GLN A 47 5.85 6.08 -18.23
C GLN A 47 5.17 4.78 -18.66
N LYS A 48 3.90 4.82 -19.12
CA LYS A 48 3.20 3.62 -19.58
C LYS A 48 3.95 2.92 -20.72
N SER A 49 4.35 3.68 -21.73
CA SER A 49 5.07 3.14 -22.89
C SER A 49 6.43 2.53 -22.49
N PHE A 50 7.12 3.17 -21.56
CA PHE A 50 8.40 2.71 -21.04
C PHE A 50 8.26 1.45 -20.18
N ILE A 51 7.27 1.40 -19.28
CA ILE A 51 6.97 0.22 -18.44
C ILE A 51 6.60 -0.96 -19.34
N ALA A 52 5.74 -0.76 -20.34
CA ALA A 52 5.35 -1.82 -21.27
C ALA A 52 6.56 -2.39 -22.03
N ARG A 53 7.50 -1.54 -22.44
CA ARG A 53 8.73 -1.96 -23.12
C ARG A 53 9.64 -2.76 -22.19
N THR A 54 9.87 -2.26 -20.98
CA THR A 54 10.66 -2.94 -19.95
C THR A 54 10.06 -4.30 -19.62
N LEU A 55 8.74 -4.38 -19.42
CA LEU A 55 8.05 -5.62 -19.08
C LEU A 55 8.19 -6.67 -20.20
N ARG A 56 8.11 -6.27 -21.46
CA ARG A 56 8.33 -7.18 -22.60
C ARG A 56 9.76 -7.73 -22.61
N THR A 57 10.77 -6.90 -22.37
CA THR A 57 12.18 -7.32 -22.35
C THR A 57 12.53 -8.19 -21.14
N VAL A 58 11.98 -7.87 -19.96
CA VAL A 58 12.17 -8.67 -18.75
C VAL A 58 11.41 -9.98 -18.85
N GLY A 59 10.17 -9.95 -19.32
CA GLY A 59 9.32 -11.11 -19.50
C GLY A 59 9.96 -12.14 -20.44
N SER A 60 10.46 -11.73 -21.60
CA SER A 60 11.13 -12.67 -22.53
C SER A 60 12.32 -13.37 -21.88
N LYS A 61 13.16 -12.63 -21.15
CA LYS A 61 14.33 -13.18 -20.46
C LYS A 61 13.99 -14.01 -19.22
N PHE A 62 12.87 -13.71 -18.57
CA PHE A 62 12.35 -14.49 -17.45
C PHE A 62 11.78 -15.84 -17.93
N PHE A 63 11.05 -15.85 -19.05
CA PHE A 63 10.57 -17.11 -19.67
C PHE A 63 11.71 -17.99 -20.18
N GLU A 64 12.88 -17.41 -20.49
CA GLU A 64 14.12 -18.15 -20.79
C GLU A 64 14.75 -18.81 -19.53
N GLY A 65 14.17 -18.63 -18.34
CA GLY A 65 14.63 -19.25 -17.09
C GLY A 65 15.76 -18.53 -16.38
N LYS A 66 16.10 -17.30 -16.81
CA LYS A 66 17.14 -16.50 -16.14
C LYS A 66 16.59 -15.86 -14.87
N PRO A 67 17.32 -15.90 -13.74
CA PRO A 67 16.89 -15.26 -12.51
C PRO A 67 16.84 -13.73 -12.69
N LEU A 68 15.86 -13.09 -12.06
CA LEU A 68 15.64 -11.64 -12.18
C LEU A 68 16.84 -10.81 -11.70
N THR A 69 17.64 -11.36 -10.79
CA THR A 69 18.86 -10.76 -10.25
C THR A 69 19.98 -10.63 -11.28
N GLU A 70 19.95 -11.41 -12.35
CA GLU A 70 20.90 -11.33 -13.48
C GLU A 70 20.43 -10.36 -14.57
N LEU A 71 19.21 -9.85 -14.47
CA LEU A 71 18.65 -8.92 -15.45
C LEU A 71 19.01 -7.49 -15.07
N SER A 72 19.82 -6.83 -15.90
CA SER A 72 19.99 -5.38 -15.82
C SER A 72 18.75 -4.67 -16.35
N LEU A 73 18.06 -3.96 -15.45
CA LEU A 73 16.95 -3.07 -15.80
C LEU A 73 17.49 -1.68 -16.13
N HIS A 74 16.74 -0.94 -16.96
CA HIS A 74 17.09 0.43 -17.28
C HIS A 74 16.94 1.35 -16.05
N VAL A 75 17.87 2.31 -15.90
CA VAL A 75 17.95 3.20 -14.72
C VAL A 75 16.64 3.95 -14.45
N SER A 76 15.88 4.31 -15.50
CA SER A 76 14.62 5.06 -15.37
C SER A 76 13.46 4.30 -14.72
N VAL A 77 13.57 2.97 -14.53
CA VAL A 77 12.57 2.20 -13.77
C VAL A 77 12.77 2.39 -12.26
N PHE A 78 14.01 2.64 -11.85
CA PHE A 78 14.34 2.77 -10.45
C PHE A 78 13.94 4.17 -9.97
N GLN A 79 13.26 4.20 -8.83
CA GLN A 79 13.12 5.44 -8.06
C GLN A 79 14.51 5.92 -7.61
N PRO A 80 14.72 7.23 -7.36
CA PRO A 80 16.01 7.79 -6.96
C PRO A 80 16.31 7.52 -5.47
N ARG A 81 16.07 6.28 -5.00
CA ARG A 81 16.32 5.83 -3.63
C ARG A 81 16.77 4.37 -3.65
N SER A 82 17.68 4.04 -2.75
CA SER A 82 18.08 2.66 -2.50
C SER A 82 16.94 1.84 -1.91
N PHE A 83 17.04 0.52 -2.02
CA PHE A 83 16.08 -0.38 -1.39
C PHE A 83 16.08 -0.24 0.14
N LEU A 84 17.22 0.03 0.76
CA LEU A 84 17.33 0.23 2.20
C LEU A 84 16.60 1.48 2.66
N GLU A 85 16.72 2.60 1.94
CA GLU A 85 15.94 3.80 2.23
C GLU A 85 14.45 3.55 2.06
N LYS A 86 14.06 2.81 1.00
CA LYS A 86 12.65 2.45 0.78
C LYS A 86 12.09 1.55 1.87
N LEU A 87 12.88 0.64 2.41
CA LEU A 87 12.49 -0.29 3.47
C LEU A 87 12.13 0.46 4.77
N VAL A 88 12.74 1.62 5.02
CA VAL A 88 12.43 2.43 6.21
C VAL A 88 11.03 3.02 6.14
N ASP A 89 10.50 3.33 4.95
CA ASP A 89 9.12 3.83 4.79
C ASP A 89 8.07 2.86 5.37
N ASP A 90 8.35 1.55 5.37
CA ASP A 90 7.44 0.54 5.94
C ASP A 90 7.27 0.73 7.46
N TRP A 91 8.17 1.49 8.10
CA TRP A 91 8.19 1.78 9.54
C TRP A 91 7.74 3.20 9.89
N ASP A 92 7.25 4.00 8.94
CA ASP A 92 6.85 5.39 9.16
C ASP A 92 5.82 5.53 10.30
N TYR A 93 4.91 4.57 10.42
CA TYR A 93 3.91 4.53 11.49
C TYR A 93 4.29 3.62 12.67
N GLY A 94 5.47 2.99 12.61
CA GLY A 94 5.99 2.09 13.63
C GLY A 94 5.96 2.71 15.04
N PRO A 95 6.52 3.91 15.27
CA PRO A 95 6.49 4.56 16.59
C PRO A 95 5.08 4.79 17.14
N TYR A 96 4.07 5.00 16.28
CA TYR A 96 2.71 5.23 16.74
C TYR A 96 2.02 3.93 17.16
N TYR A 97 2.09 2.89 16.32
CA TYR A 97 1.37 1.63 16.55
C TYR A 97 2.13 0.68 17.48
N LEU A 98 3.46 0.58 17.37
CA LEU A 98 4.26 -0.34 18.18
C LEU A 98 4.37 0.13 19.63
N THR A 99 4.48 1.44 19.87
CA THR A 99 4.46 1.98 21.25
C THR A 99 3.11 1.74 21.92
N ARG A 100 2.00 1.90 21.19
CA ARG A 100 0.66 1.55 21.69
C ARG A 100 0.50 0.06 21.94
N ALA A 101 1.01 -0.77 21.03
CA ALA A 101 0.99 -2.22 21.21
C ALA A 101 1.76 -2.66 22.46
N ALA A 102 2.90 -2.02 22.77
CA ALA A 102 3.68 -2.30 23.98
C ALA A 102 2.93 -1.96 25.27
N MET A 103 2.08 -0.93 25.25
CA MET A 103 1.26 -0.51 26.40
C MET A 103 -0.06 -1.30 26.53
N GLU A 104 -0.50 -1.97 25.47
CA GLU A 104 -1.77 -2.70 25.43
C GLU A 104 -1.69 -4.00 26.24
N LYS A 105 -2.66 -4.19 27.14
CA LYS A 105 -2.73 -5.37 28.00
C LYS A 105 -3.48 -6.52 27.32
N ASN A 106 -4.49 -6.20 26.51
CA ASN A 106 -5.28 -7.20 25.82
C ASN A 106 -4.45 -7.83 24.67
N PRO A 107 -4.18 -9.14 24.71
CA PRO A 107 -3.32 -9.78 23.72
C PRO A 107 -3.87 -9.70 22.29
N LEU A 108 -5.19 -9.74 22.10
CA LEU A 108 -5.80 -9.64 20.77
C LEU A 108 -5.67 -8.22 20.21
N GLN A 109 -5.86 -7.19 21.04
CA GLN A 109 -5.69 -5.80 20.60
C GLN A 109 -4.24 -5.46 20.30
N ARG A 110 -3.30 -6.00 21.09
CA ARG A 110 -1.86 -5.89 20.84
C ARG A 110 -1.46 -6.49 19.49
N VAL A 111 -1.97 -7.68 19.14
CA VAL A 111 -1.70 -8.29 17.81
C VAL A 111 -2.25 -7.43 16.68
N LYS A 112 -3.46 -6.87 16.82
CA LYS A 112 -4.02 -5.95 15.83
C LYS A 112 -3.14 -4.72 15.62
N LEU A 113 -2.67 -4.10 16.71
CA LEU A 113 -1.80 -2.92 16.64
C LEU A 113 -0.43 -3.24 16.01
N VAL A 114 0.15 -4.41 16.30
CA VAL A 114 1.41 -4.86 15.66
C VAL A 114 1.20 -5.11 14.17
N ALA A 115 0.12 -5.78 13.78
CA ALA A 115 -0.18 -6.05 12.36
C ALA A 115 -0.33 -4.75 11.57
N VAL A 116 -1.08 -3.78 12.11
CA VAL A 116 -1.27 -2.47 11.50
C VAL A 116 0.05 -1.68 11.44
N GLY A 117 0.86 -1.73 12.50
CA GLY A 117 2.16 -1.04 12.55
C GLY A 117 3.21 -1.57 11.59
N ILE A 118 3.03 -2.77 11.03
CA ILE A 118 3.94 -3.41 10.06
C ILE A 118 3.36 -3.37 8.63
N GLU A 119 2.04 -3.43 8.45
CA GLU A 119 1.41 -3.63 7.13
C GLU A 119 0.54 -2.45 6.62
N PHE A 120 0.64 -1.25 7.20
CA PHE A 120 -0.28 -0.15 6.87
C PHE A 120 -0.36 0.19 5.36
N VAL A 121 0.69 -0.06 4.58
CA VAL A 121 0.72 0.21 3.12
C VAL A 121 0.12 -0.93 2.27
N ARG A 122 -0.10 -2.14 2.81
CA ARG A 122 -0.49 -3.30 1.99
C ARG A 122 -1.99 -3.63 1.99
N LEU A 123 -2.76 -3.10 2.94
CA LEU A 123 -4.20 -3.35 3.02
C LEU A 123 -5.05 -2.49 2.07
N GLU A 124 -4.51 -1.40 1.51
CA GLU A 124 -5.19 -0.63 0.44
C GLU A 124 -5.22 -1.37 -0.91
N ASN A 125 -4.28 -2.28 -1.16
CA ASN A 125 -4.17 -2.98 -2.45
C ASN A 125 -4.82 -4.37 -2.48
N LEU A 126 -5.19 -4.94 -1.34
CA LEU A 126 -5.81 -6.28 -1.25
C LEU A 126 -7.34 -6.25 -1.17
N ARG A 127 -7.96 -5.07 -1.32
CA ARG A 127 -9.41 -4.88 -1.41
C ARG A 127 -9.79 -4.12 -2.68
N ARG A 128 -9.22 -4.55 -3.81
CA ARG A 128 -9.77 -4.29 -5.15
C ARG A 128 -10.35 -5.58 -5.70
#